data_AF-A0A7R9UYW6-F1
#
_entry.id   AF-A0A7R9UYW6-F1
#
_cell.length_a   1.000
_cell.length_b   1.000
_cell.length_c   1.000
_cell.angle_alpha   90.00
_cell.angle_beta   90.00
_cell.angle_gamma   90.00
#
_symmetry.space_group_name_H-M   'P 1'
#
loop_
_entity.id
_entity.type
_entity.pdbx_description
1 polymer ?
#
loop_
_entity_poly.entity_id
_entity_poly.type
_entity_poly.pdbx_seq_one_letter_code
_entity_poly.pdbx_strand_id
1 'polypeptide(L)'
;LVRGGGGETEVALKLVGAADATLDATARWTEPPEFMAVAAHTCARFIDCAMHFSRAELSTLLRAVPAEPARRRLWFGALVACRRRTARRWEQTPLARLFALDDEWALLKQRAQ
;
A
#
# COMPACT_ATOMS: atom_id res chain seq x y z
N LEU A 1 -10.05 -26.46 15.72
CA LEU A 1 -8.98 -25.50 16.10
C LEU A 1 -7.99 -25.43 14.94
N VAL A 2 -8.20 -24.49 14.01
CA VAL A 2 -7.26 -24.26 12.91
C VAL A 2 -6.01 -23.62 13.50
N ARG A 3 -4.93 -24.39 13.61
CA ARG A 3 -3.60 -23.86 13.90
C ARG A 3 -3.18 -22.99 12.72
N GLY A 4 -3.15 -21.67 12.92
CA GLY A 4 -2.48 -20.77 11.99
C GLY A 4 -1.00 -21.13 11.98
N GLY A 5 -0.55 -21.74 10.89
CA GLY A 5 0.88 -21.99 10.66
C GLY A 5 1.57 -20.64 10.51
N GLY A 6 2.47 -20.30 11.43
CA GLY A 6 3.43 -19.23 11.22
C GLY A 6 4.37 -19.67 10.09
N GLY A 7 4.08 -19.24 8.87
CA GLY A 7 4.99 -19.45 7.74
C GLY A 7 6.31 -18.73 8.05
N GLU A 8 7.43 -19.40 7.79
CA GLU A 8 8.75 -18.78 7.84
C GLU A 8 8.73 -17.54 6.94
N THR A 9 8.90 -16.35 7.54
CA THR A 9 8.85 -15.09 6.82
C THR A 9 10.23 -14.75 6.32
N GLU A 10 10.42 -14.82 5.01
CA GLU A 10 11.65 -14.40 4.34
C GLU A 10 11.51 -12.93 3.92
N VAL A 11 12.59 -12.15 4.04
CA VAL A 11 12.59 -10.71 3.78
C VAL A 11 13.79 -10.30 2.95
N ALA A 12 13.62 -9.26 2.15
CA ALA A 12 14.70 -8.65 1.39
C ALA A 12 14.67 -7.12 1.51
N LEU A 13 15.85 -6.53 1.57
CA LEU A 13 16.07 -5.10 1.46
C LEU A 13 16.33 -4.76 -0.01
N LYS A 14 15.45 -3.93 -0.59
CA LYS A 14 15.57 -3.49 -1.98
C LYS A 14 15.79 -1.99 -2.09
N LEU A 15 16.60 -1.59 -3.06
CA LEU A 15 16.81 -0.19 -3.42
C LEU A 15 15.80 0.26 -4.49
N VAL A 16 14.75 0.95 -4.04
CA VAL A 16 13.72 1.49 -4.92
C VAL A 16 14.32 2.55 -5.85
N GLY A 17 14.05 2.43 -7.16
CA GLY A 17 14.48 3.39 -8.18
C GLY A 17 15.85 3.10 -8.81
N ALA A 18 16.58 2.09 -8.33
CA ALA A 18 17.77 1.54 -8.97
C ALA A 18 17.48 0.12 -9.51
N ALA A 19 16.50 0.03 -10.42
CA ALA A 19 15.97 -1.24 -10.95
C ALA A 19 15.51 -2.23 -9.85
N ASP A 20 15.08 -1.71 -8.69
CA ASP A 20 14.69 -2.49 -7.51
C ASP A 20 15.74 -3.52 -7.06
N ALA A 21 17.02 -3.14 -7.17
CA ALA A 21 18.15 -3.99 -6.81
C ALA A 21 18.05 -4.51 -5.36
N THR A 22 18.23 -5.81 -5.18
CA THR A 22 18.30 -6.44 -3.86
C THR A 22 19.67 -6.17 -3.24
N LEU A 23 19.67 -5.50 -2.09
CA LEU A 23 20.88 -5.20 -1.32
C LEU A 23 21.21 -6.30 -0.32
N ASP A 24 20.17 -6.88 0.29
CA ASP A 24 20.27 -7.93 1.29
C ASP A 24 18.99 -8.78 1.27
N ALA A 25 19.10 -10.07 1.60
CA ALA A 25 17.96 -10.98 1.64
C ALA A 25 18.23 -12.18 2.55
N THR A 26 17.17 -12.69 3.18
CA THR A 26 17.26 -13.94 3.94
C THR A 26 17.53 -15.13 3.04
N ALA A 27 18.09 -16.21 3.59
CA ALA A 27 18.73 -17.28 2.82
C ALA A 27 17.81 -18.01 1.82
N ARG A 28 16.49 -18.03 2.07
CA ARG A 28 15.50 -18.68 1.19
C ARG A 28 14.59 -17.69 0.50
N TRP A 29 14.95 -16.41 0.51
CA TRP A 29 14.20 -15.41 -0.21
C TRP A 29 14.28 -15.65 -1.72
N THR A 30 13.12 -15.55 -2.38
CA THR A 30 12.99 -15.60 -3.83
C THR A 30 12.27 -14.37 -4.31
N GLU A 31 12.60 -13.91 -5.52
CA GLU A 31 11.93 -12.74 -6.11
C GLU A 31 10.42 -12.99 -6.22
N PRO A 32 9.57 -12.15 -5.61
CA PRO A 32 8.14 -12.29 -5.71
C PRO A 32 7.64 -11.96 -7.12
N PRO A 33 6.44 -12.44 -7.50
CA PRO A 33 5.79 -11.98 -8.71
C PRO A 33 5.65 -10.44 -8.74
N GLU A 34 5.77 -9.85 -9.92
CA GLU A 34 5.76 -8.39 -10.11
C GLU A 34 4.55 -7.71 -9.44
N PHE A 35 3.35 -8.30 -9.56
CA PHE A 35 2.14 -7.73 -8.96
C PHE A 35 2.21 -7.64 -7.43
N MET A 36 2.92 -8.58 -6.76
CA MET A 36 3.12 -8.56 -5.32
C MET A 36 4.15 -7.49 -4.94
N ALA A 37 5.22 -7.37 -5.73
CA ALA A 37 6.22 -6.32 -5.53
C ALA A 37 5.60 -4.92 -5.67
N VAL A 38 4.78 -4.70 -6.70
CA VAL A 38 4.03 -3.45 -6.91
C VAL A 38 3.08 -3.18 -5.75
N ALA A 39 2.36 -4.20 -5.25
CA ALA A 39 1.47 -4.04 -4.11
C ALA A 39 2.23 -3.67 -2.83
N ALA A 40 3.33 -4.37 -2.53
CA ALA A 40 4.19 -4.09 -1.38
C ALA A 40 4.76 -2.67 -1.45
N HIS A 41 5.28 -2.26 -2.60
CA HIS A 41 5.80 -0.92 -2.82
C HIS A 41 4.72 0.15 -2.65
N THR A 42 3.54 -0.05 -3.23
CA THR A 42 2.40 0.86 -3.10
C THR A 42 1.98 1.01 -1.63
N CYS A 43 1.93 -0.08 -0.88
CA CYS A 43 1.61 -0.06 0.55
C CYS A 43 2.70 0.65 1.38
N ALA A 44 3.98 0.41 1.07
CA ALA A 44 5.09 1.09 1.72
C ALA A 44 5.02 2.61 1.51
N ARG A 45 4.71 3.07 0.28
CA ARG A 45 4.47 4.50 0.00
C ARG A 45 3.29 5.08 0.79
N PHE A 46 2.22 4.31 0.97
CA PHE A 46 1.06 4.74 1.76
C PHE A 46 1.39 4.86 3.25
N ILE A 47 2.11 3.88 3.82
CA ILE A 47 2.67 3.96 5.18
C ILE A 47 3.64 5.14 5.29
N ASP A 48 4.34 5.46 4.20
CA ASP A 48 5.23 6.61 4.11
C ASP A 48 4.53 7.98 4.00
N CYS A 49 3.19 8.00 4.06
CA CYS A 49 2.37 9.19 3.90
C CYS A 49 2.57 9.91 2.55
N ALA A 50 2.87 9.14 1.50
CA ALA A 50 2.82 9.65 0.13
C ALA A 50 1.38 10.09 -0.21
N MET A 51 1.24 11.11 -1.06
CA MET A 51 -0.08 11.72 -1.37
C MET A 51 -0.50 11.57 -2.83
N HIS A 52 0.44 11.24 -3.71
CA HIS A 52 0.24 11.16 -5.16
C HIS A 52 0.28 9.70 -5.59
N PHE A 53 -0.90 9.14 -5.81
CA PHE A 53 -1.08 7.78 -6.34
C PHE A 53 -1.80 7.87 -7.68
N SER A 54 -1.38 7.04 -8.62
CA SER A 54 -2.12 6.75 -9.84
C SER A 54 -3.40 5.99 -9.52
N ARG A 55 -4.34 5.96 -10.48
CA ARG A 55 -5.59 5.19 -10.32
C ARG A 55 -5.32 3.69 -10.08
N ALA A 56 -4.33 3.11 -10.77
CA ALA A 56 -3.99 1.71 -10.61
C ALA A 56 -3.45 1.40 -9.20
N GLU A 57 -2.63 2.30 -8.64
CA GLU A 57 -2.12 2.19 -7.27
C GLU A 57 -3.23 2.35 -6.23
N LEU A 58 -4.18 3.27 -6.44
CA LEU A 58 -5.36 3.41 -5.57
C LEU A 58 -6.19 2.12 -5.55
N SER A 59 -6.45 1.49 -6.71
CA SER A 59 -7.13 0.19 -6.76
C SER A 59 -6.35 -0.91 -6.02
N THR A 60 -5.02 -0.85 -6.04
CA THR A 60 -4.16 -1.76 -5.29
C THR A 60 -4.27 -1.53 -3.78
N LEU A 61 -4.29 -0.26 -3.33
CA LEU A 61 -4.50 0.09 -1.92
C LEU A 61 -5.88 -0.34 -1.41
N LEU A 62 -6.93 -0.21 -2.23
CA LEU A 62 -8.27 -0.67 -1.86
C LEU A 62 -8.31 -2.17 -1.54
N ARG A 63 -7.58 -2.98 -2.31
CA ARG A 63 -7.44 -4.42 -2.06
C ARG A 63 -6.55 -4.73 -0.86
N ALA A 64 -5.46 -3.98 -0.70
CA ALA A 64 -4.49 -4.21 0.37
C ALA A 64 -4.96 -3.72 1.76
N VAL A 65 -5.84 -2.72 1.79
CA VAL A 65 -6.42 -2.16 3.02
C VAL A 65 -7.95 -2.26 2.94
N PRO A 66 -8.52 -3.47 3.13
CA PRO A 66 -9.97 -3.70 3.04
C PRO A 66 -10.67 -3.20 4.32
N ALA A 67 -10.87 -1.89 4.41
CA ALA A 67 -11.53 -1.24 5.53
C ALA A 67 -12.41 -0.10 5.04
N GLU A 68 -13.48 0.21 5.77
CA GLU A 68 -14.35 1.34 5.44
C GLU A 68 -13.57 2.65 5.25
N PRO A 69 -13.99 3.54 4.33
CA PRO A 69 -13.27 4.79 4.02
C PRO A 69 -12.95 5.63 5.27
N ALA A 70 -13.89 5.72 6.21
CA ALA A 70 -13.70 6.41 7.49
C ALA A 70 -12.57 5.79 8.33
N ARG A 71 -12.46 4.46 8.35
CA ARG A 71 -11.42 3.73 9.10
C ARG A 71 -10.05 3.90 8.45
N ARG A 72 -9.97 3.83 7.11
CA ARG A 72 -8.73 4.12 6.36
C ARG A 72 -8.24 5.54 6.66
N ARG A 73 -9.15 6.51 6.67
CA ARG A 73 -8.84 7.92 6.97
C ARG A 73 -8.28 8.09 8.38
N LEU A 74 -8.94 7.50 9.39
CA LEU A 74 -8.48 7.58 10.78
C LEU A 74 -7.10 6.96 10.95
N TRP A 75 -6.87 5.79 10.35
CA TRP A 75 -5.58 5.11 10.40
C TRP A 75 -4.47 5.94 9.71
N PHE A 76 -4.75 6.50 8.52
CA PHE A 76 -3.80 7.37 7.84
C PHE A 76 -3.49 8.63 8.65
N GLY A 77 -4.50 9.23 9.30
CA GLY A 77 -4.32 10.34 10.21
C GLY A 77 -3.39 10.01 11.38
N ALA A 78 -3.50 8.79 11.95
CA ALA A 78 -2.59 8.32 12.98
C ALA A 78 -1.15 8.18 12.47
N LEU A 79 -0.94 7.66 11.26
CA LEU A 79 0.38 7.58 10.64
C LEU A 79 1.02 8.96 10.44
N VAL A 80 0.23 9.92 9.93
CA VAL A 80 0.68 11.29 9.72
C VAL A 80 1.05 11.94 11.06
N ALA A 81 0.27 11.70 12.12
CA ALA A 81 0.53 12.22 13.46
C ALA A 81 1.84 11.67 14.07
N CYS A 82 2.23 10.43 13.76
CA CYS A 82 3.51 9.87 14.19
C CYS A 82 4.73 10.53 13.51
N ARG A 83 4.53 11.30 12.43
CA ARG A 83 5.62 11.90 11.64
C ARG A 83 5.81 13.37 12.00
N ARG A 84 7.01 13.71 12.49
CA ARG A 84 7.38 15.06 12.95
C ARG A 84 7.27 16.20 11.90
N ARG A 85 7.13 15.91 10.60
CA ARG A 85 7.25 16.91 9.51
C ARG A 85 6.19 16.82 8.41
N THR A 86 4.96 16.38 8.71
CA THR A 86 3.96 16.15 7.65
C THR A 86 2.66 16.90 7.91
N ALA A 87 2.67 18.22 7.77
CA ALA A 87 1.46 19.04 7.64
C ALA A 87 0.96 19.03 6.18
N ARG A 88 0.83 17.83 5.56
CA ARG A 88 0.37 17.71 4.17
C ARG A 88 -1.14 17.45 4.15
N ARG A 89 -1.87 18.37 3.51
CA ARG A 89 -3.32 18.27 3.29
C ARG A 89 -3.59 17.22 2.21
N TRP A 90 -3.94 16.01 2.61
CA TRP A 90 -4.26 14.92 1.68
C TRP A 90 -5.58 15.14 0.94
N GLU A 91 -6.44 16.04 1.46
CA GLU A 91 -7.77 16.30 0.93
C GLU A 91 -7.76 16.84 -0.50
N GLN A 92 -6.66 17.49 -0.90
CA GLN A 92 -6.49 18.08 -2.23
C GLN A 92 -5.68 17.19 -3.18
N THR A 93 -5.35 15.95 -2.77
CA THR A 93 -4.53 15.05 -3.57
C THR A 93 -5.34 13.86 -4.07
N PRO A 94 -4.83 13.10 -5.06
CA PRO A 94 -5.51 11.90 -5.56
C PRO A 94 -5.82 10.87 -4.46
N LEU A 95 -5.05 10.88 -3.35
CA LEU A 95 -5.26 10.00 -2.20
C LEU A 95 -6.63 10.20 -1.55
N ALA A 96 -7.24 11.39 -1.63
CA ALA A 96 -8.57 11.65 -1.07
C ALA A 96 -9.63 10.66 -1.56
N ARG A 97 -9.48 10.12 -2.78
CA ARG A 97 -10.37 9.11 -3.36
C ARG A 97 -10.36 7.79 -2.59
N LEU A 98 -9.26 7.44 -1.91
CA LEU A 98 -9.16 6.25 -1.08
C LEU A 98 -10.05 6.34 0.19
N PHE A 99 -10.38 7.58 0.60
CA PHE A 99 -11.15 7.89 1.79
C PHE A 99 -12.58 8.36 1.49
N ALA A 100 -12.95 8.45 0.21
CA ALA A 100 -14.28 8.80 -0.22
C ALA A 100 -15.15 7.54 -0.38
N LEU A 101 -16.47 7.70 -0.19
CA LEU A 101 -17.47 6.64 -0.32
C LEU A 101 -17.73 6.24 -1.77
N ASP A 102 -17.37 7.10 -2.73
CA ASP A 102 -17.69 6.88 -4.14
C ASP A 102 -16.82 5.77 -4.73
N ASP A 103 -17.43 4.59 -4.66
CA ASP A 103 -17.26 3.48 -5.57
C ASP A 103 -15.92 2.72 -5.48
N GLU A 104 -15.75 2.01 -4.37
CA GLU A 104 -14.96 0.77 -4.37
C GLU A 104 -15.30 -0.10 -5.61
N TRP A 105 -16.58 -0.11 -6.01
CA TRP A 105 -17.08 -0.83 -7.17
C TRP A 105 -16.71 -0.21 -8.53
N ALA A 106 -16.70 1.11 -8.71
CA ALA A 106 -16.31 1.73 -10.01
C ALA A 106 -14.80 1.73 -10.21
N LEU A 107 -14.00 1.75 -9.13
CA LEU A 107 -12.56 1.54 -9.22
C LEU A 107 -12.18 0.07 -9.46
N LEU A 108 -13.03 -0.89 -9.05
CA LEU A 108 -12.86 -2.33 -9.31
C LEU A 108 -13.39 -2.76 -10.69
N LYS A 109 -14.57 -2.29 -11.11
CA LYS A 109 -15.26 -2.70 -12.36
C LYS A 109 -14.46 -2.39 -13.62
N GLN A 110 -13.68 -1.31 -13.65
CA GLN A 110 -12.92 -0.91 -14.85
C GLN A 110 -11.74 -1.83 -15.18
N ARG A 111 -11.37 -2.78 -14.31
CA ARG A 111 -10.28 -3.73 -14.53
C ARG A 111 -10.74 -5.06 -15.13
N ALA A 112 -12.06 -5.27 -15.23
CA ALA A 112 -12.69 -6.47 -15.76
C ALA A 112 -13.20 -6.30 -17.21
N GLN A 113 -12.75 -5.25 -17.91
CA GLN A 113 -13.21 -4.88 -19.25
C GLN A 113 -12.02 -4.69 -20.18
#